data_AF-A0A1H6EWK8-F1
#
_entry.id   AF-A0A1H6EWK8-F1
#
_cell.length_a   1.000
_cell.length_b   1.000
_cell.length_c   1.000
_cell.angle_alpha   90.00
_cell.angle_beta   90.00
_cell.angle_gamma   90.00
#
_symmetry.space_group_name_H-M   'P 1'
#
loop_
_entity.id
_entity.type
_entity.pdbx_description
1 polymer ?
#
loop_
_entity_poly.entity_id
_entity_poly.type
_entity_poly.pdbx_seq_one_letter_code
_entity_poly.pdbx_strand_id
1 'polypeptide(L)'
;MTKRFVPERQRYGYLFDGLAGELDHALAGGHLRTWVTGATIWHINSDERRILDYHTEFNPPGLYRPDACRSSDHDPLVVGLNVPSGR
;
A
#
# COMPACT_ATOMS: atom_id res chain seq x y z
N MET A 1 8.09 -5.39 -7.70
CA MET A 1 8.47 -4.04 -8.20
C MET A 1 9.19 -3.23 -7.14
N THR A 2 8.64 -3.18 -5.94
CA THR A 2 9.22 -2.67 -4.68
C THR A 2 10.72 -2.91 -4.52
N LYS A 3 11.24 -4.12 -4.75
CA LYS A 3 12.69 -4.42 -4.69
C LYS A 3 13.57 -3.48 -5.54
N ARG A 4 13.04 -2.97 -6.66
CA ARG A 4 13.73 -2.06 -7.59
C ARG A 4 13.55 -0.58 -7.25
N PHE A 5 12.37 -0.18 -6.78
CA PHE A 5 11.99 1.23 -6.69
C PHE A 5 11.84 1.76 -5.26
N VAL A 6 11.68 0.89 -4.26
CA VAL A 6 11.39 1.26 -2.87
C VAL A 6 12.57 0.86 -1.98
N PRO A 7 13.11 1.78 -1.15
CA PRO A 7 14.15 1.47 -0.17
C PRO A 7 13.71 0.37 0.79
N GLU A 8 14.63 -0.50 1.20
CA GLU A 8 14.32 -1.67 2.04
C GLU A 8 13.54 -1.35 3.31
N ARG A 9 13.94 -0.30 4.02
CA ARG A 9 13.27 0.15 5.25
C ARG A 9 11.83 0.62 5.07
N GLN A 10 11.38 0.85 3.84
CA GLN A 10 10.02 1.25 3.47
C GLN A 10 9.26 0.11 2.78
N ARG A 11 9.85 -1.08 2.70
CA ARG A 11 9.21 -2.27 2.11
C ARG A 11 8.44 -3.02 3.20
N TYR A 12 7.37 -2.40 3.65
CA TYR A 12 6.32 -3.05 4.44
C TYR A 12 5.00 -2.39 4.08
N GLY A 13 3.90 -3.08 4.31
CA GLY A 13 2.58 -2.49 4.17
C GLY A 13 1.57 -3.11 5.10
N TYR A 14 2.01 -3.95 6.05
CA TYR A 14 1.16 -4.69 6.94
C TYR A 14 1.84 -4.88 8.29
N LEU A 15 1.07 -4.72 9.37
CA LEU A 15 1.51 -4.96 10.74
C LEU A 15 0.69 -6.08 11.38
N PHE A 16 1.36 -7.08 11.92
CA PHE A 16 0.73 -8.16 12.67
C PHE A 16 1.61 -8.59 13.84
N ASP A 17 1.03 -8.60 15.04
CA ASP A 17 1.71 -9.03 16.27
C ASP A 17 3.08 -8.35 16.50
N GLY A 18 3.15 -7.04 16.25
CA GLY A 18 4.38 -6.24 16.37
C GLY A 18 5.40 -6.45 15.25
N LEU A 19 5.10 -7.27 14.24
CA LEU A 19 5.93 -7.50 13.08
C LEU A 19 5.45 -6.66 11.88
N ALA A 20 6.40 -6.15 11.10
CA ALA A 20 6.14 -5.47 9.84
C ALA A 20 6.52 -6.35 8.65
N GLY A 21 5.66 -6.43 7.65
CA GLY A 21 5.85 -7.31 6.48
C GLY A 21 5.53 -6.66 5.14
N GLU A 22 6.30 -7.04 4.12
CA GLU A 22 5.94 -6.85 2.70
C GLU A 22 5.23 -8.12 2.22
N LEU A 23 3.89 -8.14 2.31
CA LEU A 23 3.08 -9.28 1.85
C LEU A 23 2.48 -9.05 0.46
N ASP A 24 2.35 -7.78 0.05
CA ASP A 24 1.76 -7.39 -1.23
C ASP A 24 2.84 -7.12 -2.28
N HIS A 25 2.69 -7.72 -3.46
CA HIS A 25 3.68 -7.63 -4.53
C HIS A 25 3.04 -7.34 -5.89
N ALA A 26 3.55 -6.31 -6.57
CA ALA A 26 3.32 -6.12 -8.00
C ALA A 26 4.49 -6.69 -8.82
N LEU A 27 4.16 -7.47 -9.84
CA LEU A 27 5.10 -8.08 -10.78
C LEU A 27 4.78 -7.60 -12.21
N ALA A 28 5.81 -7.28 -12.99
CA ALA A 28 5.66 -6.99 -14.42
C ALA A 28 6.73 -7.73 -15.23
N GLY A 29 6.28 -8.51 -16.20
CA GLY A 29 7.12 -9.21 -17.17
C GLY A 29 7.01 -8.60 -18.57
N GLY A 30 7.85 -9.12 -19.49
CA GLY A 30 7.79 -8.78 -20.91
C GLY A 30 7.80 -7.28 -21.22
N HIS A 31 6.97 -6.88 -22.18
CA HIS A 31 6.83 -5.49 -22.61
C HIS A 31 6.24 -4.58 -21.54
N LEU A 32 5.38 -5.08 -20.63
CA LEU A 32 4.81 -4.26 -19.56
C LEU A 32 5.90 -3.64 -18.67
N ARG A 33 7.03 -4.34 -18.48
CA ARG A 33 8.16 -3.83 -17.69
C ARG A 33 8.76 -2.54 -18.28
N THR A 34 8.66 -2.32 -19.59
CA THR A 34 9.17 -1.08 -20.22
C THR A 34 8.24 0.10 -20.01
N TRP A 35 6.99 -0.14 -19.61
CA TRP A 35 6.03 0.90 -19.29
C TRP A 35 6.12 1.35 -17.82
N VAL A 36 6.76 0.56 -16.95
CA VAL A 36 6.87 0.89 -15.52
C VAL A 36 7.82 2.06 -15.32
N THR A 37 7.30 3.18 -14.82
CA THR A 37 8.09 4.39 -14.52
C THR A 37 8.58 4.43 -13.08
N GLY A 38 7.87 3.76 -12.16
CA GLY A 38 8.23 3.69 -10.77
C GLY A 38 7.25 2.88 -9.94
N ALA A 39 7.56 2.67 -8.66
CA ALA A 39 6.64 2.14 -7.68
C ALA A 39 6.96 2.70 -6.29
N THR A 40 5.94 2.88 -5.46
CA THR A 40 6.07 3.23 -4.04
C THR A 40 5.02 2.51 -3.23
N ILE A 41 5.29 2.29 -1.95
CA ILE A 41 4.23 1.99 -0.98
C ILE A 41 3.80 3.34 -0.39
N TRP A 42 2.50 3.58 -0.30
CA TRP A 42 1.96 4.80 0.29
C TRP A 42 1.50 4.50 1.71
N HIS A 43 2.35 4.82 2.69
CA HIS A 43 2.11 4.54 4.11
C HIS A 43 1.04 5.45 4.70
N ILE A 44 -0.22 5.08 4.53
CA ILE A 44 -1.40 5.80 5.06
C ILE A 44 -2.30 4.91 5.91
N ASN A 45 -2.02 3.60 5.95
CA ASN A 45 -2.90 2.61 6.51
C ASN A 45 -2.21 1.84 7.62
N SER A 46 -1.15 1.07 7.32
CA SER A 46 -0.62 0.07 8.28
C SER A 46 -0.09 0.71 9.58
N ASP A 47 0.55 1.88 9.45
CA ASP A 47 1.12 2.67 10.55
C ASP A 47 0.08 3.45 11.38
N GLU A 48 -1.15 3.61 10.87
CA GLU A 48 -2.22 4.26 11.62
C GLU A 48 -2.65 3.42 12.82
N ARG A 49 -3.45 3.99 13.72
CA ARG A 49 -3.97 3.23 14.88
C ARG A 49 -5.18 2.39 14.48
N ARG A 50 -5.29 1.15 14.97
CA ARG A 50 -6.40 0.24 14.58
C ARG A 50 -7.77 0.77 15.00
N ILE A 51 -7.79 1.56 16.07
CA ILE A 51 -8.99 2.24 16.57
C ILE A 51 -9.62 3.26 15.60
N LEU A 52 -8.87 3.65 14.55
CA LEU A 52 -9.35 4.55 13.50
C LEU A 52 -9.92 3.79 12.29
N ASP A 53 -9.89 2.46 12.31
CA ASP A 53 -10.36 1.63 11.20
C ASP A 53 -11.90 1.64 11.08
N TYR A 54 -12.38 1.14 9.95
CA TYR A 54 -13.80 1.09 9.59
C TYR A 54 -14.57 -0.06 10.29
N HIS A 55 -13.90 -0.95 11.01
CA HIS A 55 -14.56 -2.03 11.75
C HIS A 55 -15.16 -1.48 13.06
N THR A 56 -16.45 -1.70 13.26
CA THR A 56 -17.19 -1.20 14.43
C THR A 56 -17.18 -2.17 15.61
N GLU A 57 -16.64 -3.38 15.41
CA GLU A 57 -16.72 -4.51 16.36
C GLU A 57 -15.92 -4.26 17.65
N PHE A 58 -14.83 -3.49 17.54
CA PHE A 58 -13.89 -3.23 18.63
C PHE A 58 -13.45 -1.76 18.72
N ASN A 59 -14.05 -0.86 17.91
CA ASN A 59 -13.70 0.56 17.88
C ASN A 59 -14.79 1.41 18.53
N PRO A 60 -14.42 2.43 19.34
CA PRO A 60 -15.36 3.44 19.80
C PRO A 60 -16.07 4.12 18.62
N PRO A 61 -17.38 4.38 18.73
CA PRO A 61 -18.11 5.13 17.72
C PRO A 61 -17.49 6.51 17.46
N GLY A 62 -17.42 6.91 16.20
CA GLY A 62 -17.05 8.28 15.79
C GLY A 62 -15.56 8.59 15.73
N LEU A 63 -14.67 7.61 15.93
CA LEU A 63 -13.23 7.79 15.70
C LEU A 63 -12.80 7.54 14.25
N TYR A 64 -13.55 6.70 13.53
CA TYR A 64 -13.37 6.52 12.10
C TYR A 64 -13.61 7.85 11.36
N ARG A 65 -12.74 8.13 10.39
CA ARG A 65 -12.90 9.24 9.44
C ARG A 65 -12.96 8.69 8.02
N PRO A 66 -13.93 9.11 7.19
CA PRO A 66 -14.03 8.66 5.81
C PRO A 66 -13.04 9.41 4.89
N ASP A 67 -11.77 9.42 5.28
CA ASP A 67 -10.67 9.90 4.44
C ASP A 67 -9.77 8.73 3.99
N ALA A 68 -8.62 9.03 3.39
CA ALA A 68 -7.77 7.99 2.83
C ALA A 68 -7.01 7.18 3.91
N CYS A 69 -6.81 7.77 5.09
CA CYS A 69 -6.00 7.14 6.15
C CYS A 69 -6.79 6.04 6.86
N ARG A 70 -6.10 4.94 7.20
CA ARG A 70 -6.70 3.75 7.84
C ARG A 70 -7.95 3.21 7.14
N SER A 71 -8.00 3.35 5.82
CA SER A 71 -9.05 2.80 4.96
C SER A 71 -8.86 1.31 4.66
N SER A 72 -7.71 0.76 5.03
CA SER A 72 -7.37 -0.67 4.98
C SER A 72 -6.41 -1.00 6.14
N ASP A 73 -6.27 -2.28 6.46
CA ASP A 73 -5.21 -2.83 7.30
C ASP A 73 -3.87 -2.96 6.54
N HIS A 74 -3.88 -2.78 5.22
CA HIS A 74 -2.70 -2.76 4.36
C HIS A 74 -2.44 -1.39 3.72
N ASP A 75 -1.16 -1.05 3.52
CA ASP A 75 -0.75 0.10 2.70
C ASP A 75 -0.86 -0.21 1.20
N PRO A 76 -1.38 0.71 0.38
CA PRO A 76 -1.45 0.51 -1.05
C PRO A 76 -0.06 0.56 -1.72
N LEU A 77 0.18 -0.41 -2.60
CA LEU A 77 1.29 -0.39 -3.55
C LEU A 77 0.90 0.40 -4.80
N VAL A 78 1.53 1.56 -5.00
CA VAL A 78 1.31 2.45 -6.14
C VAL A 78 2.35 2.16 -7.22
N VAL A 79 1.89 1.98 -8.46
CA VAL A 79 2.73 1.72 -9.63
C VAL A 79 2.49 2.78 -10.70
N GLY A 80 3.56 3.45 -11.12
CA GLY A 80 3.53 4.39 -12.24
C GLY A 80 3.70 3.67 -13.58
N LEU A 81 2.85 3.97 -14.54
CA LEU A 81 2.90 3.43 -15.90
C LEU A 81 2.91 4.56 -16.93
N ASN A 82 3.80 4.46 -17.93
CA ASN A 82 3.74 5.21 -19.16
C ASN A 82 3.22 4.28 -20.26
N VAL A 83 1.90 4.27 -20.43
CA VAL A 83 1.23 3.36 -21.38
C VAL A 83 1.28 3.99 -22.77
N PRO A 84 1.62 3.23 -23.84
CA PRO A 84 1.53 3.71 -25.20
C PRO A 84 0.12 4.20 -25.50
N SER A 85 -0.01 5.32 -26.21
CA SER A 85 -1.30 5.73 -26.75
C SER A 85 -1.82 4.63 -27.67
N GLY A 86 -3.02 4.11 -27.39
CA GLY A 86 -3.70 3.18 -28.28
C GLY A 86 -3.84 3.81 -29.67
N ARG A 87 -3.50 3.06 -30.71
CA ARG A 87 -4.04 3.30 -32.06
C ARG A 87 -5.34 2.53 -32.19
#